data_AF-A0A7M3NWU8-F1
#
_entry.id   AF-A0A7M3NWU8-F1
#
_cell.length_a   1.000
_cell.length_b   1.000
_cell.length_c   1.000
_cell.angle_alpha   90.00
_cell.angle_beta   90.00
_cell.angle_gamma   90.00
#
_symmetry.space_group_name_H-M   'P 1'
#
loop_
_entity.id
_entity.type
_entity.pdbx_description
1 polymer ?
#
loop_
_entity_poly.entity_id
_entity_poly.type
_entity_poly.pdbx_seq_one_letter_code
_entity_poly.pdbx_strand_id
1 'polypeptide(L)'
;GDNNADPFDGDSYDHAILQLLDHPAVNLPKAPPASAGGVEAARLQGGANASHLGDPAYDTSDFGDSAPGNLRVDYVLPSKGLVAGGNGVFWPTSGDPLYRLVGNGVTVPTSDHRLVWQDVRVG
;
A
#
# COMPACT_ATOMS: atom_id res chain seq x y z
N GLY A 1 -5.01 6.05 7.31
CA GLY A 1 -5.21 7.23 6.49
C GLY A 1 -4.18 7.25 5.39
N ASP A 2 -4.47 8.05 4.39
CA ASP A 2 -3.53 8.49 3.36
C ASP A 2 -2.50 9.41 4.02
N ASN A 3 -1.23 9.01 4.02
CA ASN A 3 -0.11 9.80 4.51
C ASN A 3 0.79 10.31 3.38
N ASN A 4 0.53 9.90 2.13
CA ASN A 4 1.29 10.25 0.94
C ASN A 4 2.82 10.17 1.09
N ALA A 5 3.30 9.16 1.81
CA ALA A 5 4.71 8.97 2.10
C ALA A 5 5.06 7.48 2.10
N ASP A 6 5.98 7.11 1.21
CA ASP A 6 6.48 5.75 1.06
C ASP A 6 7.83 5.58 1.80
N PRO A 7 8.09 4.42 2.44
CA PRO A 7 9.31 4.19 3.21
C PRO A 7 10.58 3.99 2.38
N PHE A 8 10.47 3.68 1.09
CA PHE A 8 11.61 3.28 0.23
C PHE A 8 11.68 4.02 -1.10
N ASP A 9 10.55 4.15 -1.80
CA ASP A 9 10.47 4.48 -3.22
C ASP A 9 9.90 5.89 -3.50
N GLY A 10 9.29 6.50 -2.48
CA GLY A 10 8.76 7.86 -2.54
C GLY A 10 9.79 8.95 -2.24
N ASP A 11 9.40 10.21 -2.48
CA ASP A 11 10.25 11.40 -2.31
C ASP A 11 9.87 12.25 -1.09
N SER A 12 9.14 11.67 -0.13
CA SER A 12 8.70 12.37 1.07
C SER A 12 9.86 12.98 1.85
N TYR A 13 9.65 14.16 2.42
CA TYR A 13 10.69 14.86 3.19
C TYR A 13 11.11 14.03 4.42
N ASP A 14 12.43 13.89 4.61
CA ASP A 14 13.05 13.31 5.81
C ASP A 14 12.42 11.97 6.27
N HIS A 15 12.12 11.11 5.29
CA HIS A 15 11.51 9.80 5.51
C HIS A 15 10.30 9.85 6.46
N ALA A 16 9.42 10.86 6.28
CA ALA A 16 8.36 11.22 7.23
C ALA A 16 7.55 10.04 7.77
N ILE A 17 7.25 9.05 6.92
CA ILE A 17 6.46 7.89 7.34
C ILE A 17 7.19 6.97 8.33
N LEU A 18 8.51 6.86 8.25
CA LEU A 18 9.29 6.07 9.20
C LEU A 18 9.15 6.61 10.62
N GLN A 19 8.98 7.93 10.77
CA GLN A 19 8.75 8.55 12.09
C GLN A 19 7.47 8.02 12.76
N LEU A 20 6.43 7.68 11.98
CA LEU A 20 5.21 7.04 12.48
C LEU A 20 5.37 5.52 12.64
N LEU A 21 5.98 4.85 11.67
CA LEU A 21 6.17 3.39 11.72
C LEU A 21 7.06 2.97 12.89
N ASP A 22 8.06 3.79 13.23
CA ASP A 22 8.97 3.55 14.36
C ASP A 22 8.47 4.14 15.68
N HIS A 23 7.31 4.83 15.67
CA HIS A 23 6.80 5.50 16.86
C HIS A 23 6.36 4.48 17.92
N PRO A 24 6.81 4.59 19.19
CA PRO A 24 6.55 3.59 20.23
C PRO A 24 5.08 3.47 20.66
N ALA A 25 4.23 4.42 20.26
CA ALA A 25 2.79 4.36 20.47
C ALA A 25 2.03 3.64 19.34
N VAL A 26 2.69 3.27 18.24
CA VAL A 26 2.09 2.47 17.17
C VAL A 26 2.29 0.98 17.49
N ASN A 27 1.23 0.20 17.35
CA ASN A 27 1.28 -1.25 17.40
C ASN A 27 1.20 -1.80 15.98
N LEU A 28 2.36 -1.98 15.34
CA LEU A 28 2.43 -2.53 14.01
C LEU A 28 1.92 -3.99 14.00
N PRO A 29 1.10 -4.38 13.01
CA PRO A 29 0.78 -5.79 12.81
C PRO A 29 2.05 -6.58 12.46
N LYS A 30 2.04 -7.90 12.71
CA LYS A 30 3.15 -8.80 12.39
C LYS A 30 3.58 -8.71 10.92
N ALA A 31 2.62 -8.50 10.03
CA ALA A 31 2.84 -8.23 8.62
C ALA A 31 2.00 -7.00 8.23
N PRO A 32 2.54 -6.07 7.41
CA PRO A 32 1.76 -4.97 6.86
C PRO A 32 0.58 -5.49 6.01
N PRO A 33 -0.49 -4.69 5.84
CA PRO A 33 -1.49 -4.97 4.81
C PRO A 33 -0.81 -5.18 3.45
N ALA A 34 -1.19 -6.25 2.75
CA ALA A 34 -0.57 -6.62 1.48
C ALA A 34 -1.60 -7.12 0.46
N SER A 35 -1.20 -7.23 -0.80
CA SER A 35 -2.01 -7.79 -1.89
C SER A 35 -1.15 -8.52 -2.93
N ALA A 36 -1.75 -9.53 -3.58
CA ALA A 36 -1.13 -10.15 -4.76
C ALA A 36 -1.27 -9.26 -6.02
N GLY A 37 -2.28 -8.40 -6.08
CA GLY A 37 -2.48 -7.50 -7.20
C GLY A 37 -1.44 -6.40 -7.30
N GLY A 38 -0.90 -5.87 -6.19
CA GLY A 38 0.22 -4.93 -6.21
C GLY A 38 1.46 -5.53 -6.89
N VAL A 39 1.82 -6.77 -6.54
CA VAL A 39 2.93 -7.51 -7.17
C VAL A 39 2.70 -7.70 -8.67
N GLU A 40 1.48 -8.09 -9.07
CA GLU A 40 1.15 -8.26 -10.48
C GLU A 40 1.19 -6.93 -11.25
N ALA A 41 0.64 -5.87 -10.66
CA ALA A 41 0.58 -4.53 -11.24
C ALA A 41 2.00 -4.01 -11.50
N ALA A 42 2.85 -3.98 -10.47
CA ALA A 42 4.25 -3.55 -10.59
C ALA A 42 5.00 -4.30 -11.71
N ARG A 43 4.79 -5.63 -11.81
CA ARG A 43 5.41 -6.45 -12.87
C ARG A 43 4.89 -6.12 -14.28
N LEU A 44 3.57 -5.92 -14.43
CA LEU A 44 2.94 -5.67 -15.74
C LEU A 44 3.19 -4.25 -16.23
N GLN A 45 3.22 -3.30 -15.31
CA GLN A 45 3.39 -1.87 -15.57
C GLN A 45 4.85 -1.50 -15.82
N GLY A 46 5.79 -2.12 -15.09
CA GLY A 46 7.21 -1.85 -15.26
C GLY A 46 7.55 -0.38 -15.01
N GLY A 47 8.37 0.23 -15.87
CA GLY A 47 8.75 1.64 -15.70
C GLY A 47 9.46 1.88 -14.37
N ALA A 48 9.02 2.89 -13.62
CA ALA A 48 9.51 3.20 -12.28
C ALA A 48 9.47 1.98 -11.34
N ASN A 49 8.40 1.18 -11.39
CA ASN A 49 8.22 -0.02 -10.57
C ASN A 49 9.35 -1.04 -10.72
N ALA A 50 10.01 -1.10 -11.88
CA ALA A 50 11.11 -2.04 -12.13
C ALA A 50 12.39 -1.70 -11.34
N SER A 51 12.49 -0.47 -10.83
CA SER A 51 13.61 0.01 -10.03
C SER A 51 13.28 0.20 -8.54
N HIS A 52 12.04 -0.07 -8.13
CA HIS A 52 11.63 0.06 -6.73
C HIS A 52 12.36 -0.94 -5.84
N LEU A 53 12.68 -0.49 -4.63
CA LEU A 53 13.33 -1.23 -3.58
C LEU A 53 12.31 -1.86 -2.62
N GLY A 54 11.15 -1.21 -2.44
CA GLY A 54 10.03 -1.73 -1.66
C GLY A 54 9.46 -3.02 -2.26
N ASP A 55 8.86 -3.84 -1.40
CA ASP A 55 8.11 -5.01 -1.85
C ASP A 55 6.74 -4.54 -2.38
N PRO A 56 6.44 -4.74 -3.68
CA PRO A 56 5.20 -4.24 -4.28
C PRO A 56 3.93 -4.91 -3.73
N ALA A 57 4.08 -5.97 -2.93
CA ALA A 57 2.95 -6.52 -2.19
C ALA A 57 2.34 -5.49 -1.22
N TYR A 58 3.13 -4.49 -0.76
CA TYR A 58 2.68 -3.46 0.17
C TYR A 58 2.21 -2.18 -0.51
N ASP A 59 2.26 -2.08 -1.84
CA ASP A 59 1.79 -0.91 -2.56
C ASP A 59 0.30 -0.69 -2.33
N THR A 60 -0.07 0.57 -2.15
CA THR A 60 -1.44 0.99 -1.89
C THR A 60 -1.98 1.96 -2.93
N SER A 61 -1.12 2.50 -3.80
CA SER A 61 -1.52 3.42 -4.86
C SER A 61 -0.71 3.21 -6.13
N ASP A 62 -1.27 3.66 -7.24
CA ASP A 62 -0.66 3.69 -8.57
C ASP A 62 -0.67 5.11 -9.12
N PHE A 63 0.49 5.77 -9.16
CA PHE A 63 0.63 7.16 -9.61
C PHE A 63 1.19 7.27 -11.04
N GLY A 64 1.27 6.16 -11.77
CA GLY A 64 1.77 6.10 -13.13
C GLY A 64 3.27 5.84 -13.25
N ASP A 65 3.63 5.12 -14.32
CA ASP A 65 4.89 4.37 -14.38
C ASP A 65 6.10 5.14 -14.92
N SER A 66 5.92 6.39 -15.37
CA SER A 66 7.06 7.26 -15.72
C SER A 66 7.80 7.72 -14.47
N ALA A 67 7.05 8.04 -13.42
CA ALA A 67 7.42 8.35 -12.05
C ALA A 67 6.14 8.80 -11.32
N PRO A 68 5.94 8.47 -10.04
CA PRO A 68 6.81 7.62 -9.21
C PRO A 68 6.50 6.12 -9.31
N GLY A 69 5.47 5.68 -10.06
CA GLY A 69 5.01 4.28 -10.06
C GLY A 69 4.07 3.97 -8.89
N ASN A 70 4.02 2.70 -8.52
CA ASN A 70 3.22 2.22 -7.39
C ASN A 70 3.96 2.46 -6.07
N LEU A 71 3.24 2.92 -5.06
CA LEU A 71 3.80 3.26 -3.75
C LEU A 71 2.90 2.79 -2.60
N ARG A 72 3.49 2.57 -1.44
CA ARG A 72 2.80 2.41 -0.16
C ARG A 72 2.61 3.79 0.49
N VAL A 73 1.43 4.36 0.34
CA VAL A 73 1.10 5.70 0.86
C VAL A 73 -0.06 5.71 1.85
N ASP A 74 -0.83 4.62 1.92
CA ASP A 74 -1.96 4.45 2.83
C ASP A 74 -1.66 3.48 3.95
N TYR A 75 -2.05 3.86 5.17
CA TYR A 75 -1.68 3.13 6.38
C TYR A 75 -2.85 2.98 7.34
N VAL A 76 -3.04 1.79 7.91
CA VAL A 76 -3.87 1.62 9.11
C VAL A 76 -2.95 1.19 10.24
N LEU A 77 -2.69 2.11 11.18
CA LEU A 77 -1.71 1.95 12.25
C LEU A 77 -2.43 1.96 13.60
N PRO A 78 -2.74 0.79 14.18
CA PRO A 78 -3.37 0.72 15.50
C PRO A 78 -2.48 1.35 16.57
N SER A 79 -3.09 2.06 17.52
CA SER A 79 -2.37 2.54 18.71
C SER A 79 -2.03 1.39 19.66
N LYS A 80 -0.99 1.57 20.47
CA LYS A 80 -0.60 0.66 21.54
C LYS A 80 -1.78 0.42 22.49
N GLY A 81 -2.07 -0.86 22.75
CA GLY A 81 -3.24 -1.30 23.51
C GLY A 81 -4.39 -1.83 22.64
N LEU A 82 -4.39 -1.55 21.33
CA LEU A 82 -5.25 -2.24 20.37
C LEU A 82 -4.56 -3.51 19.87
N VAL A 83 -5.32 -4.59 19.69
CA VAL A 83 -4.80 -5.84 19.12
C VAL A 83 -5.09 -5.86 17.63
N ALA A 84 -4.03 -5.90 16.82
CA ALA A 84 -4.13 -6.05 15.37
C ALA A 84 -4.55 -7.48 14.99
N GLY A 85 -5.53 -7.61 14.10
CA GLY A 85 -6.04 -8.86 13.53
C GLY A 85 -5.67 -9.04 12.06
N GLY A 86 -6.63 -9.56 11.26
CA GLY A 86 -6.47 -9.68 9.81
C GLY A 86 -6.30 -8.32 9.14
N ASN A 87 -5.63 -8.29 8.00
CA ASN A 87 -5.42 -7.07 7.23
C ASN A 87 -5.23 -7.37 5.74
N GLY A 88 -5.21 -6.31 4.93
CA GLY A 88 -4.94 -6.43 3.51
C GLY A 88 -5.08 -5.12 2.75
N VAL A 89 -4.59 -5.16 1.50
CA VAL A 89 -4.88 -4.15 0.48
C VAL A 89 -5.85 -4.76 -0.52
N PHE A 90 -6.94 -4.07 -0.82
CA PHE A 90 -7.86 -4.46 -1.88
C PHE A 90 -7.27 -4.06 -3.23
N TRP A 91 -6.32 -4.88 -3.69
CA TRP A 91 -5.80 -4.86 -5.04
C TRP A 91 -5.90 -6.29 -5.59
N PRO A 92 -7.03 -6.65 -6.19
CA PRO A 92 -7.18 -7.96 -6.80
C PRO A 92 -6.27 -8.13 -8.02
N THR A 93 -5.88 -9.37 -8.31
CA THR A 93 -5.16 -9.71 -9.57
C THR A 93 -6.09 -9.60 -10.79
N SER A 94 -5.53 -9.48 -11.97
CA SER A 94 -6.23 -9.35 -13.26
C SER A 94 -7.19 -10.49 -13.58
N GLY A 95 -6.97 -11.68 -13.00
CA GLY A 95 -7.87 -12.83 -13.12
C GLY A 95 -9.08 -12.82 -12.17
N ASP A 96 -9.12 -11.92 -11.19
CA ASP A 96 -10.21 -11.82 -10.23
C ASP A 96 -11.40 -11.03 -10.83
N PRO A 97 -12.66 -11.49 -10.70
CA PRO A 97 -13.84 -10.75 -11.18
C PRO A 97 -13.98 -9.33 -10.64
N LEU A 98 -13.41 -9.04 -9.46
CA LEU A 98 -13.40 -7.73 -8.84
C LEU A 98 -12.30 -6.80 -9.38
N TYR A 99 -11.39 -7.29 -10.22
CA TYR A 99 -10.39 -6.47 -10.90
C TYR A 99 -11.01 -5.31 -11.67
N ARG A 100 -12.23 -5.50 -12.21
CA ARG A 100 -13.03 -4.45 -12.87
C ARG A 100 -13.27 -3.20 -12.01
N LEU A 101 -13.12 -3.30 -10.69
CA LEU A 101 -13.29 -2.18 -9.76
C LEU A 101 -12.02 -1.33 -9.67
N VAL A 102 -10.82 -1.92 -9.81
CA VAL A 102 -9.54 -1.21 -9.67
C VAL A 102 -8.87 -0.90 -11.00
N GLY A 103 -9.13 -1.70 -12.03
CA GLY A 103 -8.57 -1.53 -13.36
C GLY A 103 -7.07 -1.80 -13.44
N ASN A 104 -6.47 -1.37 -14.55
CA ASN A 104 -5.09 -1.70 -14.93
C ASN A 104 -4.10 -0.55 -14.69
N GLY A 105 -4.47 0.45 -13.90
CA GLY A 105 -3.66 1.65 -13.69
C GLY A 105 -3.78 2.72 -14.79
N VAL A 106 -4.09 2.33 -16.05
CA VAL A 106 -4.30 3.28 -17.15
C VAL A 106 -5.71 3.85 -17.13
N THR A 107 -6.70 2.97 -17.00
CA THR A 107 -8.06 3.37 -16.66
C THR A 107 -8.27 3.02 -15.21
N VAL A 108 -8.40 4.04 -14.37
CA VAL A 108 -8.64 3.91 -12.94
C VAL A 108 -10.15 4.07 -12.69
N PRO A 109 -10.92 2.97 -12.54
CA PRO A 109 -12.38 3.04 -12.54
C PRO A 109 -12.95 3.61 -11.23
N THR A 110 -12.20 3.50 -10.13
CA THR A 110 -12.65 3.92 -8.80
C THR A 110 -11.70 4.92 -8.15
N SER A 111 -10.42 4.54 -7.99
CA SER A 111 -9.41 5.35 -7.32
C SER A 111 -8.01 4.85 -7.69
N ASP A 112 -7.04 5.75 -7.79
CA ASP A 112 -5.61 5.45 -7.96
C ASP A 112 -5.02 4.86 -6.68
N HIS A 113 -5.57 5.25 -5.53
CA HIS A 113 -5.41 4.55 -4.26
C HIS A 113 -6.26 3.26 -4.17
N ARG A 114 -5.83 2.33 -3.33
CA ARG A 114 -6.48 1.05 -3.01
C ARG A 114 -6.96 1.05 -1.56
N LEU A 115 -8.08 0.38 -1.31
CA LEU A 115 -8.60 0.25 0.04
C LEU A 115 -7.61 -0.56 0.90
N VAL A 116 -7.16 0.04 1.99
CA VAL A 116 -6.32 -0.61 3.01
C VAL A 116 -7.13 -0.84 4.26
N TRP A 117 -7.08 -2.03 4.82
CA TRP A 117 -7.86 -2.38 6.01
C TRP A 117 -7.05 -3.18 7.04
N GLN A 118 -7.47 -3.08 8.29
CA GLN A 118 -6.91 -3.78 9.44
C GLN A 118 -8.03 -4.00 10.45
N ASP A 119 -8.26 -5.25 10.83
CA ASP A 119 -9.10 -5.59 11.96
C ASP A 119 -8.42 -5.13 13.25
N VAL A 120 -9.18 -4.51 14.15
CA VAL A 120 -8.71 -4.08 15.47
C VAL A 120 -9.67 -4.55 16.56
N ARG A 121 -9.10 -4.97 17.69
CA ARG A 121 -9.87 -5.33 18.89
C ARG A 121 -9.36 -4.54 20.08
N VAL A 122 -10.28 -4.21 20.99
CA VAL A 122 -9.93 -3.71 22.32
C VAL A 122 -9.48 -4.92 23.16
N GLY A 123 -8.33 -4.78 23.82
CA GLY A 123 -7.79 -5.81 24.72
C GLY A 123 -8.49 -5.88 26.07
#